data_AF-A0A1K1T1F0-F1
#
_entry.id   AF-A0A1K1T1F0-F1
#
_cell.length_a   1.000
_cell.length_b   1.000
_cell.length_c   1.000
_cell.angle_alpha   90.00
_cell.angle_beta   90.00
_cell.angle_gamma   90.00
#
_symmetry.space_group_name_H-M   'P 1'
#
loop_
_entity.id
_entity.type
_entity.pdbx_description
1 polymer ?
#
loop_
_entity_poly.entity_id
_entity_poly.type
_entity_poly.pdbx_seq_one_letter_code
_entity_poly.pdbx_strand_id
1 'polypeptide(L)'
;MCGPAPRGRDLGGQPGEARPAANLILVGVNWTVDVPVDTLPELPPLPPELRARLDKALALPAAQQPEWPDPEATRRVRGVLESVPPITVPAEIDRLKDRLAMVARGEAFLLQGGDCAETFESNTEPHIRANLRTLLQMAVVLTYGASLPVVKVGRIAGQYAKPRSAATDALGLPVYRGDIINSLVAKPELRVPDPGRMIRAYANAGAAMNLVRALTGAGMADLHQVHDWNKDFVSSSPAGERYEQLAGEIDRGLRFMNACGVTDTSLHSTEIFASHEALLLDYERALLRLDQADASNPKLYNLSSHFLWIGERTRQLDGAHIAFAELLANPIGLKIGPTTTPEQALEYVERLDPRFEPGRLTLISRMGNGKVREVLPAIVEKVEASGHKIIWQCDPMHGNTHESSTGYKTRHFDRIVDEVQGFFEVHNKLGTYPGGIHVELTGEDVTECLGGAQEISDIDLSGRYETACDPRLNTQQSLELAFLVAEMLRD
;
A
#
# COMPACT_ATOMS: atom_id res chain seq x y z
N MET A 1 12.66 48.23 -70.60
CA MET A 1 12.15 49.54 -70.13
C MET A 1 11.28 49.24 -68.91
N CYS A 2 11.54 49.63 -67.66
CA CYS A 2 12.37 50.66 -67.06
C CYS A 2 13.44 50.09 -66.12
N GLY A 3 14.52 50.86 -65.94
CA GLY A 3 15.68 50.57 -65.11
C GLY A 3 15.58 51.03 -63.63
N PRO A 4 16.72 51.06 -62.90
CA PRO A 4 16.77 50.88 -61.44
C PRO A 4 17.15 52.12 -60.60
N ALA A 5 17.23 51.89 -59.27
CA ALA A 5 17.98 52.57 -58.18
C ALA A 5 17.16 53.43 -57.18
N PRO A 6 17.61 53.71 -55.92
CA PRO A 6 18.93 53.41 -55.31
C PRO A 6 18.95 52.89 -53.84
N ARG A 7 20.19 52.63 -53.42
CA ARG A 7 20.79 52.26 -52.12
C ARG A 7 20.16 52.84 -50.84
N GLY A 8 20.13 51.99 -49.79
CA GLY A 8 19.84 52.37 -48.41
C GLY A 8 20.72 51.63 -47.37
N ARG A 9 21.79 52.33 -46.97
CA ARG A 9 22.54 52.33 -45.69
C ARG A 9 22.70 51.05 -44.86
N ASP A 10 23.98 50.69 -44.79
CA ASP A 10 24.66 49.99 -43.70
C ASP A 10 24.58 50.82 -42.38
N LEU A 11 24.09 50.21 -41.31
CA LEU A 11 24.16 50.72 -39.94
C LEU A 11 24.50 49.58 -38.98
N GLY A 12 25.80 49.46 -38.71
CA GLY A 12 26.46 48.96 -37.49
C GLY A 12 25.68 48.03 -36.57
N GLY A 13 26.00 46.74 -36.63
CA GLY A 13 25.76 45.82 -35.52
C GLY A 13 26.72 46.11 -34.36
N GLN A 14 26.19 46.55 -33.22
CA GLN A 14 26.85 46.42 -31.94
C GLN A 14 26.61 45.00 -31.40
N PRO A 15 27.61 44.36 -30.75
CA PRO A 15 27.44 43.05 -30.15
C PRO A 15 26.47 43.14 -28.97
N GLY A 16 25.42 42.32 -29.00
CA GLY A 16 24.37 42.30 -27.98
C GLY A 16 24.94 42.00 -26.60
N GLU A 17 24.64 42.88 -25.65
CA GLU A 17 24.83 42.66 -24.22
C GLU A 17 24.09 41.39 -23.78
N ALA A 18 24.83 40.50 -23.13
CA ALA A 18 24.28 39.34 -22.44
C ALA A 18 23.32 39.82 -21.35
N ARG A 19 22.02 39.59 -21.53
CA ARG A 19 21.03 39.77 -20.45
C ARG A 19 21.38 38.80 -19.32
N PRO A 20 21.52 39.27 -18.06
CA PRO A 20 21.76 38.38 -16.95
C PRO A 20 20.54 37.47 -16.80
N ALA A 21 20.80 36.16 -16.69
CA ALA A 21 19.79 35.17 -16.36
C ALA A 21 19.09 35.62 -15.07
N ALA A 22 17.80 35.90 -15.16
CA ALA A 22 16.97 36.12 -13.99
C ALA A 22 16.98 34.80 -13.19
N ASN A 23 17.76 34.78 -12.11
CA ASN A 23 17.61 33.78 -11.06
C ASN A 23 16.19 33.92 -10.50
N LEU A 24 15.26 33.12 -11.01
CA LEU A 24 14.01 32.87 -10.33
C LEU A 24 14.36 32.08 -9.07
N ILE A 25 14.60 32.79 -7.98
CA ILE A 25 14.54 32.21 -6.65
C ILE A 25 13.08 31.80 -6.47
N LEU A 26 12.80 30.50 -6.54
CA LEU A 26 11.55 29.93 -6.06
C LEU A 26 11.51 30.17 -4.54
N VAL A 27 10.98 31.34 -4.16
CA VAL A 27 10.52 31.60 -2.80
C VAL A 27 9.43 30.56 -2.54
N GLY A 28 9.58 29.78 -1.47
CA GLY A 28 8.73 28.62 -1.17
C GLY A 28 7.24 28.98 -1.23
N VAL A 29 6.57 28.56 -2.30
CA VAL A 29 5.12 28.55 -2.37
C VAL A 29 4.68 27.36 -1.52
N ASN A 30 4.48 27.60 -0.23
CA ASN A 30 3.74 26.64 0.58
C ASN A 30 2.35 26.51 -0.04
N TRP A 31 1.84 25.28 -0.15
CA TRP A 31 0.42 25.03 -0.31
C TRP A 31 -0.28 25.46 0.99
N THR A 32 -0.41 26.76 1.21
CA THR A 32 -1.32 27.28 2.22
C THR A 32 -2.71 27.12 1.64
N VAL A 33 -3.42 26.11 2.13
CA VAL A 33 -4.86 26.06 1.97
C VAL A 33 -5.42 27.16 2.86
N ASP A 34 -5.59 28.35 2.29
CA ASP A 34 -6.26 29.50 2.91
C ASP A 34 -7.77 29.22 2.94
N VAL A 35 -8.16 28.15 3.63
CA VAL A 35 -9.56 27.89 3.96
C VAL A 35 -9.76 28.42 5.37
N PRO A 36 -10.55 29.50 5.55
CA PRO A 36 -10.90 29.95 6.88
C PRO A 36 -11.66 28.80 7.55
N VAL A 37 -11.06 28.14 8.53
CA VAL A 37 -11.68 27.00 9.22
C VAL A 37 -13.02 27.40 9.83
N ASP A 38 -13.16 28.66 10.25
CA ASP A 38 -14.39 29.27 10.75
C ASP A 38 -15.54 29.36 9.71
N THR A 39 -15.25 29.09 8.43
CA THR A 39 -16.24 29.11 7.34
C THR A 39 -16.59 27.72 6.82
N LEU A 40 -15.97 26.66 7.35
CA LEU A 40 -16.32 25.29 6.98
C LEU A 40 -17.64 24.89 7.64
N PRO A 41 -18.46 24.07 6.96
CA PRO A 41 -19.71 23.59 7.53
C PRO A 41 -19.41 22.73 8.77
N GLU A 42 -20.11 23.00 9.87
CA GLU A 42 -20.09 22.11 11.03
C GLU A 42 -20.65 20.74 10.62
N LEU A 43 -19.85 19.69 10.81
CA LEU A 43 -20.31 18.33 10.60
C LEU A 43 -21.21 17.90 11.76
N PRO A 44 -22.18 16.99 11.53
CA PRO A 44 -22.95 16.41 12.60
C PRO A 44 -22.02 15.82 13.67
N PRO A 45 -22.24 16.12 14.97
CA PRO A 45 -21.40 15.57 16.01
C PRO A 45 -21.59 14.05 16.09
N LEU A 46 -20.52 13.34 16.49
CA LEU A 46 -20.62 11.93 16.81
C LEU A 46 -21.60 11.72 17.98
N PRO A 47 -22.35 10.59 18.00
CA PRO A 47 -23.11 10.18 19.17
C PRO A 47 -22.26 10.25 20.44
N PRO A 48 -22.79 10.74 21.58
CA PRO A 48 -21.99 11.02 22.78
C PRO A 48 -21.13 9.85 23.26
N GLU A 49 -21.65 8.63 23.16
CA GLU A 49 -20.91 7.41 23.53
C GLU A 49 -19.73 7.14 22.60
N LEU A 50 -19.94 7.22 21.27
CA LEU A 50 -18.87 7.06 20.29
C LEU A 50 -17.82 8.16 20.43
N ARG A 51 -18.25 9.39 20.72
CA ARG A 51 -17.33 10.50 21.00
C ARG A 51 -16.45 10.22 22.22
N ALA A 52 -17.04 9.79 23.33
CA ALA A 52 -16.30 9.47 24.55
C ALA A 52 -15.31 8.30 24.35
N ARG A 53 -15.70 7.28 23.58
CA ARG A 53 -14.82 6.16 23.22
C ARG A 53 -13.65 6.62 22.34
N LEU A 54 -13.91 7.48 21.36
CA LEU A 54 -12.86 8.05 20.51
C LEU A 54 -11.89 8.92 21.30
N ASP A 55 -12.40 9.81 22.16
CA ASP A 55 -11.55 10.66 22.99
C ASP A 55 -10.70 9.81 23.95
N LYS A 56 -11.25 8.74 24.53
CA LYS A 56 -10.50 7.78 25.35
C LYS A 56 -9.40 7.07 24.56
N ALA A 57 -9.71 6.57 23.35
CA ALA A 57 -8.73 5.90 22.50
C ALA A 57 -7.56 6.83 22.11
N LEU A 58 -7.87 8.09 21.76
CA LEU A 58 -6.88 9.08 21.35
C LEU A 58 -6.08 9.69 22.52
N ALA A 59 -6.53 9.50 23.76
CA ALA A 59 -5.78 9.90 24.95
C ALA A 59 -4.70 8.88 25.36
N LEU A 60 -4.73 7.67 24.80
CA LEU A 60 -3.70 6.65 25.04
C LEU A 60 -2.37 7.04 24.37
N PRO A 61 -1.24 6.46 24.81
CA PRO A 61 0.04 6.68 24.16
C PRO A 61 0.00 6.24 22.68
N ALA A 62 0.42 7.14 21.79
CA ALA A 62 0.53 6.88 20.36
C ALA A 62 2.00 6.90 19.94
N ALA A 63 2.55 5.74 19.59
CA ALA A 63 3.92 5.66 19.11
C ALA A 63 4.06 6.28 17.71
N GLN A 64 5.28 6.69 17.35
CA GLN A 64 5.66 7.13 16.00
C GLN A 64 4.93 8.39 15.47
N GLN A 65 4.22 9.14 16.31
CA GLN A 65 3.63 10.42 15.92
C GLN A 65 4.73 11.49 15.75
N PRO A 66 4.56 12.45 14.81
CA PRO A 66 5.46 13.59 14.70
C PRO A 66 5.24 14.58 15.85
N GLU A 67 6.30 15.30 16.22
CA GLU A 67 6.21 16.47 17.08
C GLU A 67 5.91 17.69 16.19
N TRP A 68 4.64 18.07 16.11
CA TRP A 68 4.21 19.23 15.32
C TRP A 68 4.73 20.53 15.95
N PRO A 69 5.43 21.41 15.19
CA PRO A 69 5.92 22.68 15.72
C PRO A 69 4.80 23.65 16.13
N ASP A 70 3.65 23.61 15.45
CA ASP A 70 2.46 24.42 15.74
C ASP A 70 1.21 23.52 15.88
N PRO A 71 0.79 23.20 17.13
CA PRO A 71 -0.43 22.42 17.38
C PRO A 71 -1.72 23.08 16.87
N GLU A 72 -1.77 24.40 16.79
CA GLU A 72 -2.93 25.14 16.27
C GLU A 72 -3.03 24.95 14.75
N ALA A 73 -1.90 24.95 14.03
CA ALA A 73 -1.88 24.59 12.61
C ALA A 73 -2.37 23.17 12.37
N THR A 74 -1.94 22.20 13.18
CA THR A 74 -2.45 20.83 13.10
C THR A 74 -3.96 20.77 13.31
N ARG A 75 -4.50 21.50 14.31
CA ARG A 75 -5.97 21.54 14.52
C ARG A 75 -6.70 22.14 13.32
N ARG A 76 -6.20 23.24 12.75
CA ARG A 76 -6.78 23.85 11.54
C ARG A 76 -6.79 22.88 10.37
N VAL A 77 -5.68 22.19 10.12
CA VAL A 77 -5.58 21.19 9.04
C VAL A 77 -6.56 20.03 9.26
N ARG A 78 -6.71 19.51 10.48
CA ARG A 78 -7.72 18.50 10.78
C ARG A 78 -9.13 18.99 10.50
N GLY A 79 -9.47 20.22 10.90
CA GLY A 79 -10.78 20.82 10.61
C GLY A 79 -11.08 20.90 9.12
N VAL A 80 -10.07 21.20 8.29
CA VAL A 80 -10.20 21.12 6.82
C VAL A 80 -10.54 19.69 6.38
N LEU A 81 -9.73 18.71 6.78
CA LEU A 81 -9.88 17.29 6.38
C LEU A 81 -11.15 16.61 6.92
N GLU A 82 -11.72 17.12 8.01
CA GLU A 82 -13.01 16.66 8.51
C GLU A 82 -14.12 16.96 7.49
N SER A 83 -14.05 18.08 6.77
CA SER A 83 -15.10 18.54 5.85
C SER A 83 -14.97 18.06 4.39
N VAL A 84 -13.82 17.54 3.98
CA VAL A 84 -13.59 17.15 2.58
C VAL A 84 -14.36 15.88 2.18
N PRO A 85 -14.64 15.70 0.89
CA PRO A 85 -15.11 14.41 0.37
C PRO A 85 -14.19 13.25 0.79
N PRO A 86 -14.71 12.08 1.13
CA PRO A 86 -13.86 10.96 1.51
C PRO A 86 -13.17 10.30 0.30
N ILE A 87 -12.10 9.54 0.55
CA ILE A 87 -11.39 8.77 -0.50
C ILE A 87 -12.18 7.51 -0.90
N THR A 88 -12.86 6.91 0.09
CA THR A 88 -13.69 5.71 -0.06
C THR A 88 -15.09 5.98 0.49
N VAL A 89 -16.04 5.07 0.25
CA VAL A 89 -17.38 5.16 0.85
C VAL A 89 -17.74 3.89 1.63
N PRO A 90 -18.61 3.96 2.66
CA PRO A 90 -18.96 2.81 3.50
C PRO A 90 -19.38 1.55 2.74
N ALA A 91 -20.16 1.71 1.66
CA ALA A 91 -20.63 0.59 0.83
C ALA A 91 -19.49 -0.19 0.15
N GLU A 92 -18.38 0.46 -0.18
CA GLU A 92 -17.20 -0.19 -0.76
C GLU A 92 -16.42 -0.97 0.30
N ILE A 93 -16.38 -0.44 1.52
CA ILE A 93 -15.76 -1.09 2.67
C ILE A 93 -16.55 -2.33 3.08
N ASP A 94 -17.88 -2.22 3.17
CA ASP A 94 -18.75 -3.36 3.47
C ASP A 94 -18.62 -4.44 2.40
N ARG A 95 -18.51 -4.05 1.11
CA ARG A 95 -18.20 -5.00 0.05
C ARG A 95 -16.84 -5.68 0.24
N LEU A 96 -15.80 -4.93 0.60
CA LEU A 96 -14.51 -5.53 0.90
C LEU A 96 -14.61 -6.52 2.07
N LYS A 97 -15.37 -6.20 3.12
CA LYS A 97 -15.62 -7.12 4.24
C LYS A 97 -16.22 -8.44 3.75
N ASP A 98 -17.20 -8.40 2.85
CA ASP A 98 -17.79 -9.62 2.28
C ASP A 98 -16.75 -10.47 1.52
N ARG A 99 -15.86 -9.82 0.76
CA ARG A 99 -14.76 -10.49 0.05
C ARG A 99 -13.74 -11.08 1.02
N LEU A 100 -13.37 -10.35 2.07
CA LEU A 100 -12.43 -10.83 3.08
C LEU A 100 -13.04 -11.94 3.94
N ALA A 101 -14.35 -11.94 4.15
CA ALA A 101 -15.05 -13.04 4.80
C ALA A 101 -14.93 -14.34 3.99
N MET A 102 -14.96 -14.27 2.66
CA MET A 102 -14.66 -15.42 1.79
C MET A 102 -13.23 -15.91 1.99
N VAL A 103 -12.26 -14.99 2.07
CA VAL A 103 -10.85 -15.35 2.31
C VAL A 103 -10.69 -16.08 3.64
N ALA A 104 -11.28 -15.56 4.73
CA ALA A 104 -11.22 -16.19 6.04
C ALA A 104 -11.88 -17.58 6.10
N ARG A 105 -12.77 -17.90 5.16
CA ARG A 105 -13.41 -19.22 5.03
C ARG A 105 -12.70 -20.17 4.05
N GLY A 106 -11.60 -19.74 3.42
CA GLY A 106 -10.91 -20.54 2.41
C GLY A 106 -11.59 -20.55 1.04
N GLU A 107 -12.45 -19.56 0.77
CA GLU A 107 -13.22 -19.44 -0.48
C GLU A 107 -12.63 -18.39 -1.44
N ALA A 108 -11.55 -17.70 -1.05
CA ALA A 108 -10.85 -16.69 -1.83
C ALA A 108 -9.42 -16.50 -1.27
N PHE A 109 -8.52 -15.90 -2.06
CA PHE A 109 -7.15 -15.58 -1.65
C PHE A 109 -6.91 -14.07 -1.64
N LEU A 110 -6.15 -13.52 -0.69
CA LEU A 110 -5.85 -12.10 -0.58
C LEU A 110 -4.49 -11.77 -1.20
N LEU A 111 -4.48 -10.90 -2.22
CA LEU A 111 -3.26 -10.27 -2.76
C LEU A 111 -3.24 -8.80 -2.33
N GLN A 112 -2.29 -8.45 -1.48
CA GLN A 112 -2.03 -7.07 -1.11
C GLN A 112 -0.65 -6.63 -1.59
N GLY A 113 -0.55 -5.52 -2.32
CA GLY A 113 0.73 -5.08 -2.87
C GLY A 113 0.77 -3.65 -3.39
N GLY A 114 1.97 -3.09 -3.45
CA GLY A 114 2.26 -1.74 -3.95
C GLY A 114 3.52 -1.19 -3.30
N ASP A 115 3.74 0.11 -3.38
CA ASP A 115 4.99 0.71 -2.89
C ASP A 115 5.22 0.47 -1.40
N CYS A 116 6.50 0.50 -1.00
CA CYS A 116 6.80 0.67 0.41
C CYS A 116 6.20 1.99 0.90
N ALA A 117 6.73 3.12 0.42
CA ALA A 117 6.20 4.46 0.69
C ALA A 117 5.81 5.10 -0.64
N GLU A 118 4.55 5.53 -0.77
CA GLU A 118 4.20 6.45 -1.86
C GLU A 118 4.89 7.80 -1.60
N THR A 119 5.27 8.50 -2.67
CA THR A 119 5.76 9.89 -2.58
C THR A 119 4.87 10.80 -3.42
N PHE A 120 4.83 12.08 -3.08
CA PHE A 120 4.09 13.04 -3.90
C PHE A 120 4.72 13.25 -5.28
N GLU A 121 6.01 12.96 -5.42
CA GLU A 121 6.74 13.05 -6.70
C GLU A 121 6.41 11.87 -7.61
N SER A 122 6.39 10.64 -7.06
CA SER A 122 6.10 9.43 -7.81
C SER A 122 4.61 9.18 -8.05
N ASN A 123 3.71 9.92 -7.40
CA ASN A 123 2.25 9.80 -7.56
C ASN A 123 1.75 10.32 -8.93
N THR A 124 2.17 9.64 -9.99
CA THR A 124 1.96 10.01 -11.39
C THR A 124 1.19 8.92 -12.12
N GLU A 125 0.53 9.29 -13.22
CA GLU A 125 -0.21 8.31 -14.02
C GLU A 125 0.63 7.10 -14.45
N PRO A 126 1.85 7.25 -15.01
CA PRO A 126 2.66 6.10 -15.43
C PRO A 126 2.99 5.16 -14.27
N HIS A 127 3.37 5.71 -13.11
CA HIS A 127 3.74 4.91 -11.94
C HIS A 127 2.54 4.15 -11.36
N ILE A 128 1.41 4.83 -11.14
CA ILE A 128 0.17 4.19 -10.66
C ILE A 128 -0.27 3.10 -11.64
N ARG A 129 -0.29 3.41 -12.95
CA ARG A 129 -0.62 2.43 -13.99
C ARG A 129 0.33 1.23 -13.95
N ALA A 130 1.63 1.44 -13.81
CA ALA A 130 2.59 0.37 -13.74
C ALA A 130 2.34 -0.55 -12.53
N ASN A 131 2.12 0.02 -11.34
CA ASN A 131 1.84 -0.75 -10.12
C ASN A 131 0.54 -1.54 -10.22
N LEU A 132 -0.54 -0.93 -10.74
CA LEU A 132 -1.80 -1.63 -10.95
C LEU A 132 -1.67 -2.75 -11.97
N ARG A 133 -0.91 -2.53 -13.05
CA ARG A 133 -0.63 -3.56 -14.05
C ARG A 133 0.01 -4.78 -13.39
N THR A 134 1.10 -4.58 -12.63
CA THR A 134 1.79 -5.68 -11.94
C THR A 134 0.86 -6.40 -10.96
N LEU A 135 0.08 -5.66 -10.18
CA LEU A 135 -0.86 -6.25 -9.23
C LEU A 135 -1.93 -7.11 -9.93
N LEU A 136 -2.45 -6.66 -11.07
CA LEU A 136 -3.41 -7.40 -11.89
C LEU A 136 -2.80 -8.64 -12.52
N GLN A 137 -1.60 -8.51 -13.08
CA GLN A 137 -0.86 -9.63 -13.66
C GLN A 137 -0.61 -10.74 -12.64
N MET A 138 -0.17 -10.40 -11.43
CA MET A 138 -0.03 -11.33 -10.31
C MET A 138 -1.38 -11.97 -9.94
N ALA A 139 -2.44 -11.16 -9.85
CA ALA A 139 -3.76 -11.65 -9.45
C ALA A 139 -4.31 -12.72 -10.40
N VAL A 140 -4.06 -12.59 -11.72
CA VAL A 140 -4.50 -13.60 -12.71
C VAL A 140 -3.77 -14.93 -12.51
N VAL A 141 -2.45 -14.88 -12.31
CA VAL A 141 -1.63 -16.08 -12.07
C VAL A 141 -2.08 -16.77 -10.77
N LEU A 142 -2.27 -16.01 -9.69
CA LEU A 142 -2.72 -16.52 -8.40
C LEU A 142 -4.15 -17.05 -8.45
N THR A 143 -5.06 -16.42 -9.22
CA THR A 143 -6.44 -16.90 -9.39
C THR A 143 -6.44 -18.28 -10.04
N TYR A 144 -5.59 -18.49 -11.05
CA TYR A 144 -5.43 -19.79 -11.68
C TYR A 144 -4.85 -20.83 -10.73
N GLY A 145 -3.75 -20.49 -10.02
CA GLY A 145 -3.11 -21.39 -9.06
C GLY A 145 -4.01 -21.79 -7.90
N ALA A 146 -4.71 -20.82 -7.30
CA ALA A 146 -5.63 -21.06 -6.18
C ALA A 146 -6.92 -21.77 -6.61
N SER A 147 -7.30 -21.69 -7.88
CA SER A 147 -8.66 -22.06 -8.36
C SER A 147 -9.79 -21.36 -7.59
N LEU A 148 -9.49 -20.17 -7.04
CA LEU A 148 -10.37 -19.37 -6.19
C LEU A 148 -10.25 -17.88 -6.57
N PRO A 149 -11.27 -17.06 -6.28
CA PRO A 149 -11.19 -15.61 -6.45
C PRO A 149 -10.01 -15.00 -5.69
N VAL A 150 -9.28 -14.07 -6.31
CA VAL A 150 -8.25 -13.27 -5.64
C VAL A 150 -8.80 -11.87 -5.31
N VAL A 151 -8.81 -11.51 -4.03
CA VAL A 151 -9.14 -10.15 -3.55
C VAL A 151 -7.90 -9.27 -3.69
N LYS A 152 -8.01 -8.16 -4.43
CA LYS A 152 -6.88 -7.29 -4.78
C LYS A 152 -6.90 -6.03 -3.93
N VAL A 153 -5.85 -5.81 -3.15
CA VAL A 153 -5.71 -4.66 -2.27
C VAL A 153 -4.40 -3.94 -2.55
N GLY A 154 -4.47 -2.72 -3.11
CA GLY A 154 -3.31 -1.88 -3.35
C GLY A 154 -2.78 -1.25 -2.07
N ARG A 155 -1.45 -1.19 -1.93
CA ARG A 155 -0.79 -0.22 -1.03
C ARG A 155 -0.68 1.10 -1.78
N ILE A 156 -1.79 1.85 -1.78
CA ILE A 156 -1.97 3.00 -2.66
C ILE A 156 -2.97 3.98 -2.05
N ALA A 157 -2.90 5.24 -2.48
CA ALA A 157 -3.82 6.31 -2.10
C ALA A 157 -3.84 6.60 -0.60
N GLY A 158 -2.68 6.52 0.07
CA GLY A 158 -2.59 6.86 1.50
C GLY A 158 -1.31 6.41 2.20
N GLN A 159 -0.45 5.64 1.55
CA GLN A 159 0.74 5.02 2.13
C GLN A 159 1.93 5.98 2.27
N TYR A 160 1.66 7.21 2.70
CA TYR A 160 2.61 8.32 2.80
C TYR A 160 3.29 8.45 4.16
N ALA A 161 2.95 7.62 5.15
CA ALA A 161 3.54 7.65 6.49
C ALA A 161 4.46 6.43 6.72
N LYS A 162 5.58 6.63 7.42
CA LYS A 162 6.55 5.57 7.72
C LYS A 162 7.05 5.60 9.17
N PRO A 163 6.93 4.49 9.93
CA PRO A 163 7.54 4.40 11.25
C PRO A 163 9.06 4.22 11.10
N ARG A 164 9.84 4.78 12.04
CA ARG A 164 11.32 4.74 11.97
C ARG A 164 11.90 4.15 13.25
N SER A 165 12.96 3.35 13.11
CA SER A 165 13.68 2.75 14.24
C SER A 165 14.55 3.78 14.99
N ALA A 166 15.01 4.82 14.30
CA ALA A 166 15.85 5.88 14.86
C ALA A 166 15.22 7.25 14.57
N ALA A 167 15.44 8.22 15.45
CA ALA A 167 14.95 9.59 15.28
C ALA A 167 15.79 10.40 14.28
N THR A 168 17.06 10.03 14.10
CA THR A 168 18.01 10.65 13.17
C THR A 168 18.49 9.64 12.13
N ASP A 169 18.79 10.12 10.93
CA ASP A 169 19.39 9.30 9.86
C ASP A 169 20.94 9.32 9.89
N ALA A 170 21.56 8.62 8.94
CA ALA A 170 23.02 8.52 8.83
C ALA A 170 23.71 9.87 8.52
N LEU A 171 22.96 10.88 8.07
CA LEU A 171 23.46 12.24 7.82
C LEU A 171 23.32 13.14 9.06
N GLY A 172 22.84 12.60 10.18
CA GLY A 172 22.59 13.36 11.41
C GLY A 172 21.34 14.25 11.33
N LEU A 173 20.48 14.07 10.33
CA LEU A 173 19.24 14.83 10.17
C LEU A 173 18.08 14.12 10.85
N PRO A 174 17.03 14.84 11.29
CA PRO A 174 15.76 14.22 11.67
C PRO A 174 15.29 13.32 10.55
N VAL A 175 14.94 12.09 10.89
CA VAL A 175 14.68 11.03 9.93
C VAL A 175 13.48 11.37 9.02
N TYR A 176 13.54 10.99 7.74
CA TYR A 176 12.37 11.01 6.87
C TYR A 176 11.27 10.06 7.41
N ARG A 177 10.04 10.55 7.58
CA ARG A 177 8.92 9.77 8.13
C ARG A 177 7.79 9.58 7.11
N GLY A 178 8.08 9.77 5.83
CA GLY A 178 7.07 9.76 4.78
C GLY A 178 6.56 11.17 4.44
N ASP A 179 6.10 11.33 3.20
CA ASP A 179 5.76 12.62 2.60
C ASP A 179 4.62 13.36 3.31
N ILE A 180 3.77 12.65 4.05
CA ILE A 180 2.70 13.25 4.89
C ILE A 180 3.24 13.94 6.14
N ILE A 181 4.49 13.66 6.54
CA ILE A 181 5.11 14.24 7.73
C ILE A 181 6.20 15.24 7.33
N ASN A 182 7.19 14.83 6.54
CA ASN A 182 8.32 15.66 6.14
C ASN A 182 8.88 15.27 4.76
N SER A 183 9.96 15.90 4.30
CA SER A 183 10.53 15.66 2.97
C SER A 183 11.62 14.60 2.98
N LEU A 184 11.71 13.82 1.89
CA LEU A 184 12.83 12.93 1.63
C LEU A 184 14.15 13.71 1.43
N VAL A 185 14.08 14.92 0.88
CA VAL A 185 15.25 15.78 0.60
C VAL A 185 16.05 16.02 1.87
N ALA A 186 17.37 15.74 1.81
CA ALA A 186 18.29 15.79 2.95
C ALA A 186 18.71 17.23 3.31
N LYS A 187 17.75 18.05 3.72
CA LYS A 187 17.97 19.40 4.24
C LYS A 187 17.28 19.56 5.61
N PRO A 188 17.95 20.10 6.64
CA PRO A 188 17.39 20.24 7.99
C PRO A 188 15.99 20.87 8.01
N GLU A 189 15.81 21.97 7.28
CA GLU A 189 14.56 22.72 7.21
C GLU A 189 13.41 21.94 6.56
N LEU A 190 13.72 21.00 5.65
CA LEU A 190 12.73 20.16 4.98
C LEU A 190 12.39 18.88 5.77
N ARG A 191 13.16 18.58 6.83
CA ARG A 191 12.93 17.46 7.75
C ARG A 191 12.04 17.83 8.94
N VAL A 192 11.77 19.12 9.16
CA VAL A 192 10.79 19.59 10.15
C VAL A 192 9.39 19.08 9.76
N PRO A 193 8.65 18.44 10.68
CA PRO A 193 7.27 18.02 10.43
C PRO A 193 6.38 19.21 10.06
N ASP A 194 5.62 19.07 8.97
CA ASP A 194 4.72 20.10 8.46
C ASP A 194 3.28 19.55 8.38
N PRO A 195 2.33 20.03 9.22
CA PRO A 195 0.96 19.54 9.19
C PRO A 195 0.24 19.84 7.87
N GLY A 196 0.67 20.84 7.08
CA GLY A 196 0.12 21.13 5.76
C GLY A 196 0.26 19.95 4.77
N ARG A 197 1.25 19.08 5.00
CA ARG A 197 1.44 17.85 4.23
C ARG A 197 0.31 16.84 4.38
N MET A 198 -0.49 16.90 5.45
CA MET A 198 -1.71 16.08 5.56
C MET A 198 -2.74 16.44 4.49
N ILE A 199 -2.90 17.73 4.15
CA ILE A 199 -3.79 18.15 3.08
C ILE A 199 -3.23 17.71 1.72
N ARG A 200 -1.91 17.85 1.53
CA ARG A 200 -1.24 17.38 0.31
C ARG A 200 -1.38 15.87 0.14
N ALA A 201 -1.26 15.09 1.23
CA ALA A 201 -1.48 13.65 1.21
C ALA A 201 -2.92 13.29 0.86
N TYR A 202 -3.92 13.98 1.44
CA TYR A 202 -5.32 13.80 1.06
C TYR A 202 -5.56 14.09 -0.44
N ALA A 203 -5.03 15.19 -0.96
CA ALA A 203 -5.20 15.54 -2.37
C ALA A 203 -4.56 14.50 -3.30
N ASN A 204 -3.37 14.01 -2.95
CA ASN A 204 -2.67 12.96 -3.71
C ASN A 204 -3.39 11.61 -3.62
N ALA A 205 -3.90 11.25 -2.45
CA ALA A 205 -4.72 10.06 -2.25
C ALA A 205 -6.00 10.11 -3.09
N GLY A 206 -6.71 11.24 -3.10
CA GLY A 206 -7.92 11.43 -3.90
C GLY A 206 -7.65 11.33 -5.39
N ALA A 207 -6.57 11.95 -5.88
CA ALA A 207 -6.15 11.87 -7.27
C ALA A 207 -5.75 10.44 -7.68
N ALA A 208 -4.98 9.75 -6.84
CA ALA A 208 -4.56 8.38 -7.08
C ALA A 208 -5.77 7.44 -7.13
N MET A 209 -6.65 7.49 -6.12
CA MET A 209 -7.84 6.64 -6.08
C MET A 209 -8.80 6.92 -7.25
N ASN A 210 -8.93 8.19 -7.65
CA ASN A 210 -9.70 8.54 -8.86
C ASN A 210 -9.12 7.86 -10.11
N LEU A 211 -7.78 7.89 -10.28
CA LEU A 211 -7.14 7.21 -11.40
C LEU A 211 -7.28 5.69 -11.33
N VAL A 212 -7.15 5.07 -10.13
CA VAL A 212 -7.39 3.64 -9.93
C VAL A 212 -8.79 3.24 -10.40
N ARG A 213 -9.81 4.00 -9.99
CA ARG A 213 -11.21 3.79 -10.40
C ARG A 213 -11.39 3.97 -11.90
N ALA A 214 -10.76 4.98 -12.50
CA ALA A 214 -10.83 5.23 -13.93
C ALA A 214 -10.18 4.10 -14.75
N LEU A 215 -8.99 3.63 -14.36
CA LEU A 215 -8.27 2.57 -15.06
C LEU A 215 -9.00 1.22 -14.98
N THR A 216 -9.52 0.88 -13.79
CA THR A 216 -10.30 -0.35 -13.58
C THR A 216 -11.64 -0.33 -14.32
N GLY A 217 -12.28 0.84 -14.45
CA GLY A 217 -13.51 1.02 -15.22
C GLY A 217 -13.32 1.14 -16.74
N ALA A 218 -12.13 1.54 -17.20
CA ALA A 218 -11.82 1.76 -18.63
C ALA A 218 -11.23 0.54 -19.35
N GLY A 219 -11.27 -0.64 -18.74
CA GLY A 219 -10.86 -1.91 -19.38
C GLY A 219 -9.39 -2.30 -19.22
N MET A 220 -8.58 -1.56 -18.43
CA MET A 220 -7.22 -2.02 -18.10
C MET A 220 -7.21 -3.33 -17.30
N ALA A 221 -8.32 -3.61 -16.63
CA ALA A 221 -8.57 -4.83 -15.89
C ALA A 221 -9.07 -5.99 -16.76
N ASP A 222 -9.11 -5.83 -18.10
CA ASP A 222 -9.54 -6.88 -19.01
C ASP A 222 -8.60 -8.09 -18.92
N LEU A 223 -9.19 -9.25 -18.64
CA LEU A 223 -8.44 -10.47 -18.36
C LEU A 223 -7.58 -10.94 -19.55
N HIS A 224 -8.02 -10.72 -20.79
CA HIS A 224 -7.24 -11.07 -21.97
C HIS A 224 -6.02 -10.17 -22.12
N GLN A 225 -6.21 -8.86 -21.94
CA GLN A 225 -5.10 -7.91 -22.00
C GLN A 225 -4.06 -8.19 -20.91
N VAL A 226 -4.51 -8.46 -19.67
CA VAL A 226 -3.62 -8.80 -18.55
C VAL A 226 -2.83 -10.07 -18.83
N HIS A 227 -3.47 -11.08 -19.43
CA HIS A 227 -2.80 -12.32 -19.77
C HIS A 227 -1.80 -12.18 -20.92
N ASP A 228 -2.06 -11.32 -21.91
CA ASP A 228 -1.10 -11.05 -22.97
C ASP A 228 0.18 -10.41 -22.42
N TRP A 229 0.08 -9.52 -21.43
CA TRP A 229 1.28 -9.01 -20.71
C TRP A 229 2.05 -10.12 -19.98
N ASN A 230 1.37 -11.14 -19.47
CA ASN A 230 2.03 -12.29 -18.85
C ASN A 230 2.78 -13.15 -19.88
N LYS A 231 2.28 -13.26 -21.11
CA LYS A 231 3.03 -13.92 -22.20
C LYS A 231 4.27 -13.13 -22.58
N ASP A 232 4.15 -11.81 -22.68
CA ASP A 232 5.29 -10.93 -22.93
C ASP A 232 6.37 -11.10 -21.84
N PHE A 233 5.98 -11.20 -20.57
CA PHE A 233 6.89 -11.52 -19.46
C PHE A 233 7.58 -12.87 -19.65
N VAL A 234 6.83 -13.94 -19.91
CA VAL A 234 7.41 -15.29 -20.08
C VAL A 234 8.40 -15.32 -21.24
N SER A 235 8.07 -14.66 -22.36
CA SER A 235 8.95 -14.64 -23.54
C SER A 235 10.24 -13.81 -23.36
N SER A 236 10.24 -12.84 -22.45
CA SER A 236 11.37 -11.94 -22.20
C SER A 236 12.20 -12.29 -20.95
N SER A 237 11.69 -13.17 -20.08
CA SER A 237 12.36 -13.57 -18.85
C SER A 237 13.47 -14.61 -19.09
N PRO A 238 14.65 -14.46 -18.46
CA PRO A 238 15.71 -15.49 -18.50
C PRO A 238 15.27 -16.85 -17.95
N ALA A 239 14.28 -16.87 -17.05
CA ALA A 239 13.68 -18.09 -16.50
C ALA A 239 12.32 -18.43 -17.16
N GLY A 240 12.05 -17.90 -18.35
CA GLY A 240 10.77 -18.05 -19.05
C GLY A 240 10.32 -19.50 -19.22
N GLU A 241 11.24 -20.43 -19.53
CA GLU A 241 10.94 -21.86 -19.68
C GLU A 241 10.26 -22.47 -18.45
N ARG A 242 10.64 -22.00 -17.24
CA ARG A 242 10.04 -22.47 -15.99
C ARG A 242 8.55 -22.10 -15.89
N TYR A 243 8.19 -20.92 -16.38
CA TYR A 243 6.85 -20.35 -16.24
C TYR A 243 5.98 -20.58 -17.49
N GLU A 244 6.56 -21.03 -18.59
CA GLU A 244 5.89 -21.27 -19.87
C GLU A 244 4.75 -22.29 -19.75
N GLN A 245 4.96 -23.37 -18.98
CA GLN A 245 3.92 -24.38 -18.77
C GLN A 245 2.67 -23.77 -18.11
N LEU A 246 2.84 -23.04 -17.00
CA LEU A 246 1.72 -22.43 -16.28
C LEU A 246 1.05 -21.34 -17.13
N ALA A 247 1.83 -20.52 -17.83
CA ALA A 247 1.28 -19.52 -18.73
C ALA A 247 0.46 -20.13 -19.88
N GLY A 248 0.92 -21.24 -20.48
CA GLY A 248 0.19 -21.98 -21.49
C GLY A 248 -1.05 -22.71 -20.95
N GLU A 249 -1.05 -23.09 -19.67
CA GLU A 249 -2.22 -23.60 -18.95
C GLU A 249 -3.29 -22.51 -18.75
N ILE A 250 -2.88 -21.30 -18.33
CA ILE A 250 -3.78 -20.13 -18.21
C ILE A 250 -4.36 -19.75 -19.58
N ASP A 251 -3.54 -19.67 -20.63
CA ASP A 251 -4.00 -19.34 -21.99
C ASP A 251 -5.09 -20.30 -22.47
N ARG A 252 -4.91 -21.61 -22.23
CA ARG A 252 -5.91 -22.63 -22.55
C ARG A 252 -7.20 -22.44 -21.73
N GLY A 253 -7.08 -22.10 -20.45
CA GLY A 253 -8.24 -21.80 -19.59
C GLY A 253 -9.06 -20.61 -20.11
N LEU A 254 -8.40 -19.52 -20.49
CA LEU A 254 -9.06 -18.34 -21.06
C LEU A 254 -9.73 -18.65 -22.41
N ARG A 255 -9.05 -19.39 -23.29
CA ARG A 255 -9.63 -19.84 -24.57
C ARG A 255 -10.83 -20.77 -24.35
N PHE A 256 -10.81 -21.61 -23.33
CA PHE A 256 -11.93 -22.47 -22.97
C PHE A 256 -13.15 -21.65 -22.54
N MET A 257 -12.97 -20.64 -21.68
CA MET A 257 -14.07 -19.73 -21.29
C MET A 257 -14.68 -19.03 -22.51
N ASN A 258 -13.84 -18.55 -23.43
CA ASN A 258 -14.30 -17.95 -24.68
C ASN A 258 -15.06 -18.94 -25.57
N ALA A 259 -14.57 -20.18 -25.69
CA ALA A 259 -15.23 -21.24 -26.46
C ALA A 259 -16.59 -21.66 -25.85
N CYS A 260 -16.73 -21.57 -24.53
CA CYS A 260 -18.01 -21.76 -23.82
C CYS A 260 -18.96 -20.56 -23.94
N GLY A 261 -18.54 -19.46 -24.57
CA GLY A 261 -19.37 -18.26 -24.75
C GLY A 261 -19.56 -17.44 -23.48
N VAL A 262 -18.59 -17.47 -22.55
CA VAL A 262 -18.63 -16.62 -21.35
C VAL A 262 -18.43 -15.15 -21.77
N THR A 263 -19.48 -14.34 -21.62
CA THR A 263 -19.48 -12.90 -21.96
C THR A 263 -19.74 -12.01 -20.74
N ASP A 264 -19.38 -12.50 -19.55
CA ASP A 264 -19.64 -11.80 -18.30
C ASP A 264 -18.83 -10.49 -18.22
N THR A 265 -19.54 -9.40 -17.93
CA THR A 265 -18.96 -8.09 -17.60
C THR A 265 -17.93 -8.13 -16.47
N SER A 266 -17.97 -9.14 -15.60
CA SER A 266 -16.99 -9.38 -14.54
C SER A 266 -15.58 -9.72 -15.06
N LEU A 267 -15.44 -10.08 -16.35
CA LEU A 267 -14.14 -10.31 -17.01
C LEU A 267 -13.49 -9.03 -17.55
N HIS A 268 -14.25 -7.95 -17.70
CA HIS A 268 -13.81 -6.69 -18.31
C HIS A 268 -13.54 -5.57 -17.30
N SER A 269 -13.95 -5.76 -16.04
CA SER A 269 -13.74 -4.82 -14.95
C SER A 269 -13.38 -5.58 -13.68
N THR A 270 -12.59 -4.97 -12.80
CA THR A 270 -12.21 -5.63 -11.54
C THR A 270 -12.12 -4.63 -10.40
N GLU A 271 -12.32 -5.15 -9.20
CA GLU A 271 -12.25 -4.37 -7.97
C GLU A 271 -10.80 -4.33 -7.48
N ILE A 272 -10.25 -3.13 -7.30
CA ILE A 272 -8.99 -2.91 -6.59
C ILE A 272 -9.30 -1.98 -5.42
N PHE A 273 -9.06 -2.48 -4.22
CA PHE A 273 -9.26 -1.73 -2.98
C PHE A 273 -7.97 -1.03 -2.57
N ALA A 274 -8.07 0.14 -1.94
CA ALA A 274 -6.94 0.86 -1.36
C ALA A 274 -6.66 0.42 0.09
N SER A 275 -5.39 0.50 0.48
CA SER A 275 -4.92 0.26 1.84
C SER A 275 -3.67 1.05 2.20
N HIS A 276 -3.53 1.36 3.48
CA HIS A 276 -2.29 1.89 4.07
C HIS A 276 -2.16 1.59 5.57
N GLU A 277 -0.96 1.77 6.11
CA GLU A 277 -0.71 1.71 7.55
C GLU A 277 -1.40 2.91 8.23
N ALA A 278 -2.36 2.64 9.12
CA ALA A 278 -3.03 3.67 9.93
C ALA A 278 -2.07 4.21 10.99
N LEU A 279 -1.11 5.02 10.57
CA LEU A 279 0.01 5.46 11.40
C LEU A 279 -0.23 6.85 12.00
N LEU A 280 -0.55 7.84 11.17
CA LEU A 280 -0.65 9.23 11.58
C LEU A 280 -2.08 9.52 12.09
N LEU A 281 -2.28 9.44 13.41
CA LEU A 281 -3.62 9.49 13.99
C LEU A 281 -4.34 10.82 13.74
N ASP A 282 -3.61 11.92 13.54
CA ASP A 282 -4.21 13.21 13.15
C ASP A 282 -4.85 13.19 11.77
N TYR A 283 -4.28 12.43 10.83
CA TYR A 283 -4.84 12.23 9.50
C TYR A 283 -6.02 11.24 9.55
N GLU A 284 -5.82 10.10 10.20
CA GLU A 284 -6.84 9.05 10.28
C GLU A 284 -8.11 9.53 11.02
N ARG A 285 -7.95 10.26 12.12
CA ARG A 285 -9.12 10.77 12.88
C ARG A 285 -9.91 11.81 12.09
N ALA A 286 -9.25 12.58 11.23
CA ALA A 286 -9.91 13.64 10.46
C ALA A 286 -10.73 13.06 9.29
N LEU A 287 -10.42 11.84 8.85
CA LEU A 287 -11.15 11.14 7.77
C LEU A 287 -12.17 10.13 8.30
N LEU A 288 -12.50 10.19 9.59
CA LEU A 288 -13.62 9.47 10.16
C LEU A 288 -14.95 10.01 9.63
N ARG A 289 -15.83 9.13 9.20
CA ARG A 289 -17.22 9.44 8.83
C ARG A 289 -18.15 8.44 9.49
N LEU A 290 -19.27 8.95 9.96
CA LEU A 290 -20.32 8.17 10.60
C LEU A 290 -21.34 7.74 9.55
N ASP A 291 -21.60 6.45 9.46
CA ASP A 291 -22.78 5.94 8.77
C ASP A 291 -23.90 5.74 9.80
N GLN A 292 -25.04 6.40 9.55
CA GLN A 292 -26.25 6.34 10.38
C GLN A 292 -27.44 5.78 9.60
N ALA A 293 -27.21 5.06 8.49
CA ALA A 293 -28.28 4.39 7.75
C ALA A 293 -29.11 3.45 8.65
N ASP A 294 -28.45 2.79 9.61
CA ASP A 294 -29.10 2.10 10.73
C ASP A 294 -28.85 2.87 12.04
N ALA A 295 -29.86 3.60 12.50
CA ALA A 295 -29.79 4.38 13.74
C ALA A 295 -29.58 3.52 14.99
N SER A 296 -29.88 2.21 14.95
CA SER A 296 -29.67 1.28 16.06
C SER A 296 -28.23 0.77 16.15
N ASN A 297 -27.45 0.88 15.08
CA ASN A 297 -26.07 0.41 15.00
C ASN A 297 -25.22 1.38 14.16
N PRO A 298 -24.96 2.61 14.66
CA PRO A 298 -24.14 3.57 13.95
C PRO A 298 -22.72 3.04 13.80
N LYS A 299 -22.19 3.08 12.57
CA LYS A 299 -20.86 2.57 12.24
C LYS A 299 -19.92 3.72 11.95
N LEU A 300 -18.76 3.71 12.61
CA LEU A 300 -17.72 4.69 12.35
C LEU A 300 -16.72 4.11 11.35
N TYR A 301 -16.61 4.71 10.17
CA TYR A 301 -15.62 4.30 9.17
C TYR A 301 -14.49 5.32 9.12
N ASN A 302 -13.27 4.83 8.94
CA ASN A 302 -12.19 5.67 8.45
C ASN A 302 -12.19 5.60 6.93
N LEU A 303 -12.63 6.67 6.28
CA LEU A 303 -12.76 6.74 4.83
C LEU A 303 -11.52 7.30 4.13
N SER A 304 -10.37 7.25 4.81
CA SER A 304 -9.06 7.42 4.19
C SER A 304 -8.68 6.24 3.29
N SER A 305 -9.23 5.04 3.56
CA SER A 305 -8.93 3.82 2.82
C SER A 305 -10.02 2.76 2.96
N HIS A 306 -9.89 1.65 2.21
CA HIS A 306 -10.81 0.52 2.36
C HIS A 306 -10.36 -0.40 3.48
N PHE A 307 -9.08 -0.76 3.47
CA PHE A 307 -8.41 -1.63 4.43
C PHE A 307 -7.30 -0.85 5.13
N LEU A 308 -7.21 -0.96 6.44
CA LEU A 308 -6.16 -0.29 7.22
C LEU A 308 -5.39 -1.33 8.01
N TRP A 309 -4.10 -1.13 8.23
CA TRP A 309 -3.35 -1.98 9.16
C TRP A 309 -2.56 -1.22 10.21
N ILE A 310 -2.29 -1.91 11.31
CA ILE A 310 -1.42 -1.45 12.39
C ILE A 310 -0.06 -2.13 12.25
N GLY A 311 1.01 -1.33 12.28
CA GLY A 311 2.38 -1.80 12.10
C GLY A 311 3.00 -2.42 13.35
N GLU A 312 4.11 -3.14 13.16
CA GLU A 312 4.87 -3.80 14.24
C GLU A 312 5.30 -2.83 15.36
N ARG A 313 5.54 -1.56 15.03
CA ARG A 313 6.04 -0.54 15.97
C ARG A 313 4.92 0.23 16.68
N THR A 314 3.66 0.01 16.30
CA THR A 314 2.49 0.73 16.80
C THR A 314 1.39 -0.20 17.34
N ARG A 315 1.66 -1.50 17.44
CA ARG A 315 0.72 -2.52 17.96
C ARG A 315 0.75 -2.69 19.48
N GLN A 316 1.13 -1.67 20.26
CA GLN A 316 1.06 -1.78 21.71
C GLN A 316 -0.39 -2.05 22.13
N LEU A 317 -0.64 -3.09 22.93
CA LEU A 317 -1.99 -3.50 23.35
C LEU A 317 -2.76 -2.33 24.00
N ASP A 318 -2.07 -1.57 24.86
CA ASP A 318 -2.63 -0.39 25.53
C ASP A 318 -2.36 0.92 24.77
N GLY A 319 -2.01 0.82 23.49
CA GLY A 319 -1.70 1.95 22.61
C GLY A 319 -2.93 2.51 21.90
N ALA A 320 -2.82 3.77 21.48
CA ALA A 320 -3.89 4.47 20.77
C ALA A 320 -4.28 3.82 19.44
N HIS A 321 -3.33 3.22 18.71
CA HIS A 321 -3.60 2.61 17.41
C HIS A 321 -4.55 1.41 17.48
N ILE A 322 -4.35 0.52 18.47
CA ILE A 322 -5.25 -0.62 18.72
C ILE A 322 -6.62 -0.10 19.14
N ALA A 323 -6.67 0.78 20.15
CA ALA A 323 -7.93 1.33 20.65
C ALA A 323 -8.71 2.13 19.58
N PHE A 324 -8.01 2.79 18.66
CA PHE A 324 -8.63 3.49 17.53
C PHE A 324 -9.24 2.48 16.54
N ALA A 325 -8.52 1.42 16.18
CA ALA A 325 -9.01 0.40 15.25
C ALA A 325 -10.22 -0.39 15.79
N GLU A 326 -10.34 -0.58 17.10
CA GLU A 326 -11.53 -1.17 17.75
C GLU A 326 -12.83 -0.39 17.45
N LEU A 327 -12.73 0.91 17.17
CA LEU A 327 -13.89 1.76 16.88
C LEU A 327 -14.32 1.70 15.42
N LEU A 328 -13.42 1.30 14.52
CA LEU A 328 -13.65 1.38 13.08
C LEU A 328 -14.53 0.24 12.59
N ALA A 329 -15.32 0.47 11.56
CA ALA A 329 -16.05 -0.57 10.84
C ALA A 329 -15.22 -1.21 9.71
N ASN A 330 -14.11 -0.57 9.30
CA ASN A 330 -13.16 -1.09 8.31
C ASN A 330 -12.62 -2.47 8.69
N PRO A 331 -12.30 -3.36 7.72
CA PRO A 331 -11.44 -4.50 7.98
C PRO A 331 -10.04 -4.02 8.36
N ILE A 332 -9.44 -4.70 9.35
CA ILE A 332 -8.17 -4.30 9.98
C ILE A 332 -7.11 -5.37 9.78
N GLY A 333 -5.93 -4.97 9.33
CA GLY A 333 -4.72 -5.76 9.39
C GLY A 333 -3.90 -5.48 10.64
N LEU A 334 -3.17 -6.48 11.14
CA LEU A 334 -2.22 -6.31 12.23
C LEU A 334 -0.94 -7.07 11.92
N LYS A 335 0.19 -6.35 11.84
CA LYS A 335 1.50 -6.97 11.65
C LYS A 335 1.90 -7.75 12.90
N ILE A 336 2.38 -8.98 12.74
CA ILE A 336 2.96 -9.79 13.80
C ILE A 336 4.39 -10.22 13.42
N GLY A 337 5.35 -9.88 14.28
CA GLY A 337 6.75 -10.25 14.13
C GLY A 337 7.17 -11.47 14.96
N PRO A 338 8.44 -11.89 14.87
CA PRO A 338 8.96 -13.12 15.47
C PRO A 338 9.02 -13.11 17.00
N THR A 339 8.67 -11.99 17.64
CA THR A 339 8.57 -11.84 19.10
C THR A 339 7.14 -11.93 19.60
N THR A 340 6.16 -12.07 18.71
CA THR A 340 4.75 -12.18 19.07
C THR A 340 4.51 -13.53 19.74
N THR A 341 3.88 -13.55 20.91
CA THR A 341 3.49 -14.80 21.58
C THR A 341 2.08 -15.22 21.16
N PRO A 342 1.73 -16.51 21.28
CA PRO A 342 0.36 -16.98 21.02
C PRO A 342 -0.69 -16.25 21.87
N GLU A 343 -0.40 -15.98 23.14
CA GLU A 343 -1.29 -15.25 24.05
C GLU A 343 -1.52 -13.82 23.58
N GLN A 344 -0.45 -13.14 23.15
CA GLN A 344 -0.56 -11.77 22.64
C GLN A 344 -1.36 -11.74 21.33
N ALA A 345 -1.15 -12.72 20.44
CA ALA A 345 -1.92 -12.84 19.21
C ALA A 345 -3.42 -13.04 19.48
N LEU A 346 -3.77 -13.89 20.45
CA LEU A 346 -5.15 -14.10 20.86
C LEU A 346 -5.78 -12.81 21.44
N GLU A 347 -5.05 -12.07 22.29
CA GLU A 347 -5.57 -10.82 22.85
C GLU A 347 -5.87 -9.77 21.77
N TYR A 348 -5.04 -9.68 20.72
CA TYR A 348 -5.36 -8.84 19.57
C TYR A 348 -6.63 -9.26 18.85
N VAL A 349 -6.83 -10.57 18.68
CA VAL A 349 -8.01 -11.14 18.01
C VAL A 349 -9.28 -10.80 18.81
N GLU A 350 -9.27 -11.02 20.12
CA GLU A 350 -10.41 -10.71 21.00
C GLU A 350 -10.78 -9.23 20.98
N ARG A 351 -9.79 -8.33 20.88
CA ARG A 351 -10.02 -6.88 20.83
C ARG A 351 -10.48 -6.38 19.47
N LEU A 352 -9.88 -6.85 18.38
CA LEU A 352 -10.11 -6.31 17.03
C LEU A 352 -11.22 -7.03 16.25
N ASP A 353 -11.60 -8.24 16.67
CA ASP A 353 -12.74 -9.00 16.16
C ASP A 353 -13.72 -9.42 17.28
N PRO A 354 -14.25 -8.49 18.09
CA PRO A 354 -15.05 -8.84 19.28
C PRO A 354 -16.41 -9.49 18.98
N ARG A 355 -16.79 -9.56 17.69
CA ARG A 355 -18.08 -10.09 17.22
C ARG A 355 -17.93 -11.35 16.37
N PHE A 356 -16.74 -11.93 16.30
CA PHE A 356 -16.46 -13.14 15.49
C PHE A 356 -16.88 -12.96 14.02
N GLU A 357 -16.61 -11.78 13.45
CA GLU A 357 -16.94 -11.46 12.06
C GLU A 357 -15.85 -12.02 11.13
N PRO A 358 -16.13 -13.04 10.30
CA PRO A 358 -15.09 -13.63 9.46
C PRO A 358 -14.42 -12.59 8.55
N GLY A 359 -13.09 -12.56 8.53
CA GLY A 359 -12.31 -11.62 7.71
C GLY A 359 -12.29 -10.17 8.20
N ARG A 360 -12.88 -9.87 9.36
CA ARG A 360 -12.76 -8.57 10.02
C ARG A 360 -11.32 -8.23 10.35
N LEU A 361 -10.57 -9.22 10.84
CA LEU A 361 -9.17 -9.10 11.21
C LEU A 361 -8.29 -9.96 10.30
N THR A 362 -7.17 -9.40 9.88
CA THR A 362 -6.08 -10.10 9.20
C THR A 362 -4.83 -10.04 10.07
N LEU A 363 -4.28 -11.19 10.48
CA LEU A 363 -2.95 -11.25 11.08
C LEU A 363 -1.89 -11.39 9.99
N ILE A 364 -1.02 -10.39 9.89
CA ILE A 364 -0.02 -10.25 8.83
C ILE A 364 1.35 -10.70 9.38
N SER A 365 1.70 -11.96 9.13
CA SER A 365 2.92 -12.62 9.60
C SER A 365 4.15 -12.15 8.82
N ARG A 366 5.16 -11.61 9.52
CA ARG A 366 6.45 -11.21 8.95
C ARG A 366 7.62 -11.79 9.74
N MET A 367 7.66 -13.09 9.98
CA MET A 367 8.62 -13.70 10.92
C MET A 367 10.07 -13.65 10.43
N GLY A 368 10.29 -13.56 9.12
CA GLY A 368 11.56 -13.89 8.48
C GLY A 368 11.61 -15.38 8.11
N ASN A 369 12.23 -15.68 6.98
CA ASN A 369 12.28 -17.02 6.40
C ASN A 369 12.86 -18.08 7.36
N GLY A 370 13.87 -17.69 8.15
CA GLY A 370 14.49 -18.57 9.15
C GLY A 370 13.67 -18.82 10.42
N LYS A 371 12.52 -18.15 10.61
CA LYS A 371 11.73 -18.24 11.86
C LYS A 371 10.26 -18.61 11.65
N VAL A 372 9.70 -18.41 10.46
CA VAL A 372 8.26 -18.62 10.20
C VAL A 372 7.79 -20.02 10.58
N ARG A 373 8.57 -21.06 10.24
CA ARG A 373 8.27 -22.47 10.52
C ARG A 373 8.32 -22.85 12.00
N GLU A 374 9.02 -22.06 12.81
CA GLU A 374 9.19 -22.28 14.25
C GLU A 374 8.14 -21.52 15.06
N VAL A 375 7.96 -20.23 14.75
CA VAL A 375 7.17 -19.31 15.59
C VAL A 375 5.68 -19.33 15.25
N LEU A 376 5.34 -19.36 13.95
CA LEU A 376 3.96 -19.22 13.51
C LEU A 376 3.02 -20.37 13.96
N PRO A 377 3.43 -21.65 14.02
CA PRO A 377 2.52 -22.75 14.35
C PRO A 377 1.76 -22.55 15.67
N ALA A 378 2.47 -22.22 16.74
CA ALA A 378 1.85 -22.05 18.07
C ALA A 378 0.87 -20.87 18.10
N ILE A 379 1.13 -19.82 17.32
CA ILE A 379 0.22 -18.68 17.19
C ILE A 379 -1.05 -19.11 16.45
N VAL A 380 -0.91 -19.83 15.33
CA VAL A 380 -2.04 -20.31 14.53
C VAL A 380 -2.92 -21.24 15.34
N GLU A 381 -2.35 -22.24 16.02
CA GLU A 381 -3.10 -23.18 16.87
C GLU A 381 -3.90 -22.46 17.96
N LYS A 382 -3.27 -21.49 18.64
CA LYS A 382 -3.91 -20.74 19.72
C LYS A 382 -5.09 -19.89 19.23
N VAL A 383 -4.92 -19.20 18.11
CA VAL A 383 -5.95 -18.35 17.53
C VAL A 383 -7.07 -19.19 16.93
N GLU A 384 -6.79 -20.25 16.18
CA GLU A 384 -7.84 -21.12 15.63
C GLU A 384 -8.67 -21.80 16.74
N ALA A 385 -8.05 -22.17 17.85
CA ALA A 385 -8.74 -22.75 19.01
C ALA A 385 -9.73 -21.78 19.68
N SER A 386 -9.62 -20.47 19.44
CA SER A 386 -10.56 -19.47 19.96
C SER A 386 -11.88 -19.42 19.19
N GLY A 387 -11.95 -20.02 18.00
CA GLY A 387 -13.13 -20.02 17.14
C GLY A 387 -13.29 -18.77 16.25
N HIS A 388 -12.42 -17.77 16.38
CA HIS A 388 -12.38 -16.63 15.46
C HIS A 388 -11.96 -17.07 14.06
N LYS A 389 -12.55 -16.45 13.03
CA LYS A 389 -12.20 -16.68 11.62
C LYS A 389 -11.52 -15.46 11.03
N ILE A 390 -10.23 -15.36 11.31
CA ILE A 390 -9.35 -14.31 10.79
C ILE A 390 -8.73 -14.72 9.46
N ILE A 391 -8.10 -13.76 8.78
CA ILE A 391 -7.23 -14.06 7.63
C ILE A 391 -5.80 -14.18 8.12
N TRP A 392 -5.14 -15.28 7.75
CA TRP A 392 -3.69 -15.41 7.84
C TRP A 392 -3.05 -14.87 6.56
N GLN A 393 -2.21 -13.84 6.67
CA GLN A 393 -1.53 -13.25 5.53
C GLN A 393 -0.02 -13.27 5.74
N CYS A 394 0.74 -13.65 4.73
CA CYS A 394 2.20 -13.64 4.76
C CYS A 394 2.76 -12.30 4.23
N ASP A 395 3.60 -11.63 5.01
CA ASP A 395 4.46 -10.52 4.60
C ASP A 395 5.92 -11.01 4.58
N PRO A 396 6.39 -11.53 3.43
CA PRO A 396 7.73 -12.09 3.30
C PRO A 396 8.82 -11.01 3.14
N MET A 397 8.46 -9.73 3.25
CA MET A 397 9.34 -8.61 2.89
C MET A 397 10.05 -8.07 4.13
N HIS A 398 9.26 -7.62 5.12
CA HIS A 398 9.78 -6.95 6.30
C HIS A 398 10.55 -7.91 7.23
N GLY A 399 10.32 -9.22 7.09
CA GLY A 399 11.07 -10.33 7.71
C GLY A 399 12.55 -10.39 7.32
N ASN A 400 12.85 -10.04 6.06
CA ASN A 400 14.05 -10.53 5.37
C ASN A 400 14.98 -9.41 4.89
N THR A 401 14.87 -8.24 5.50
CA THR A 401 15.68 -7.09 5.10
C THR A 401 17.05 -7.12 5.75
N HIS A 402 18.09 -6.79 4.98
CA HIS A 402 19.47 -6.66 5.44
C HIS A 402 20.17 -5.50 4.70
N GLU A 403 21.37 -5.13 5.14
CA GLU A 403 22.22 -4.17 4.46
C GLU A 403 23.23 -4.92 3.58
N SER A 404 23.35 -4.53 2.32
CA SER A 404 24.28 -5.10 1.35
C SER A 404 25.73 -4.70 1.65
N SER A 405 26.68 -5.35 0.99
CA SER A 405 28.10 -4.95 1.06
C SER A 405 28.37 -3.54 0.51
N THR A 406 27.46 -3.05 -0.34
CA THR A 406 27.49 -1.71 -0.94
C THR A 406 26.75 -0.64 -0.11
N GLY A 407 26.23 -1.00 1.07
CA GLY A 407 25.55 -0.06 1.99
C GLY A 407 24.08 0.22 1.65
N TYR A 408 23.51 -0.49 0.68
CA TYR A 408 22.09 -0.39 0.34
C TYR A 408 21.27 -1.33 1.22
N LYS A 409 20.13 -0.86 1.70
CA LYS A 409 19.14 -1.73 2.31
C LYS A 409 18.51 -2.60 1.22
N THR A 410 18.60 -3.92 1.33
CA THR A 410 18.08 -4.84 0.31
C THR A 410 17.41 -6.07 0.93
N ARG A 411 16.76 -6.87 0.09
CA ARG A 411 16.13 -8.15 0.42
C ARG A 411 16.53 -9.14 -0.68
N HIS A 412 16.80 -10.39 -0.30
CA HIS A 412 17.11 -11.43 -1.28
C HIS A 412 15.83 -12.16 -1.68
N PHE A 413 15.59 -12.29 -2.99
CA PHE A 413 14.40 -12.91 -3.55
C PHE A 413 14.13 -14.31 -2.98
N ASP A 414 15.15 -15.17 -2.92
CA ASP A 414 14.99 -16.53 -2.35
C ASP A 414 14.50 -16.56 -0.91
N ARG A 415 14.91 -15.58 -0.09
CA ARG A 415 14.43 -15.49 1.30
C ARG A 415 12.97 -15.03 1.37
N ILE A 416 12.57 -14.16 0.45
CA ILE A 416 11.17 -13.74 0.30
C ILE A 416 10.33 -14.97 -0.06
N VAL A 417 10.73 -15.73 -1.08
CA VAL A 417 10.05 -16.96 -1.51
C VAL A 417 10.01 -18.00 -0.38
N ASP A 418 11.13 -18.24 0.31
CA ASP A 418 11.22 -19.24 1.38
C ASP A 418 10.33 -18.91 2.60
N GLU A 419 10.11 -17.62 2.92
CA GLU A 419 9.14 -17.27 3.97
C GLU A 419 7.70 -17.60 3.55
N VAL A 420 7.33 -17.35 2.29
CA VAL A 420 6.00 -17.75 1.80
C VAL A 420 5.87 -19.27 1.79
N GLN A 421 6.88 -19.98 1.31
CA GLN A 421 6.91 -21.45 1.32
C GLN A 421 6.73 -21.99 2.74
N GLY A 422 7.49 -21.48 3.71
CA GLY A 422 7.37 -21.88 5.11
C GLY A 422 6.01 -21.52 5.73
N PHE A 423 5.41 -20.41 5.32
CA PHE A 423 4.04 -20.05 5.71
C PHE A 423 3.01 -21.08 5.21
N PHE A 424 3.08 -21.48 3.93
CA PHE A 424 2.23 -22.53 3.38
C PHE A 424 2.44 -23.88 4.07
N GLU A 425 3.69 -24.28 4.32
CA GLU A 425 4.01 -25.52 5.04
C GLU A 425 3.37 -25.57 6.44
N VAL A 426 3.39 -24.45 7.18
CA VAL A 426 2.74 -24.34 8.49
C VAL A 426 1.24 -24.55 8.36
N HIS A 427 0.59 -23.87 7.42
CA HIS A 427 -0.85 -23.96 7.23
C HIS A 427 -1.30 -25.35 6.76
N ASN A 428 -0.58 -25.96 5.82
CA ASN A 428 -0.83 -27.31 5.33
C ASN A 428 -0.69 -28.35 6.45
N LYS A 429 0.35 -28.23 7.29
CA LYS A 429 0.56 -29.12 8.44
C LYS A 429 -0.55 -29.02 9.48
N LEU A 430 -1.08 -27.81 9.70
CA LEU A 430 -2.13 -27.54 10.69
C LEU A 430 -3.55 -27.73 10.13
N GLY A 431 -3.71 -27.93 8.83
CA GLY A 431 -5.03 -27.99 8.18
C GLY A 431 -5.78 -26.66 8.23
N THR A 432 -5.04 -25.54 8.19
CA THR A 432 -5.58 -24.17 8.21
C THR A 432 -5.34 -23.49 6.86
N TYR A 433 -6.02 -22.38 6.59
CA TYR A 433 -5.97 -21.76 5.26
C TYR A 433 -4.89 -20.66 5.16
N PRO A 434 -3.93 -20.77 4.21
CA PRO A 434 -2.98 -19.71 3.92
C PRO A 434 -3.70 -18.60 3.14
N GLY A 435 -4.25 -17.62 3.85
CA GLY A 435 -5.24 -16.68 3.33
C GLY A 435 -4.74 -15.62 2.34
N GLY A 436 -3.43 -15.35 2.25
CA GLY A 436 -2.92 -14.36 1.32
C GLY A 436 -1.48 -13.94 1.48
N ILE A 437 -1.03 -13.03 0.62
CA ILE A 437 0.29 -12.39 0.69
C ILE A 437 0.19 -10.85 0.73
N HIS A 438 1.20 -10.23 1.35
CA HIS A 438 1.39 -8.79 1.46
C HIS A 438 2.81 -8.43 1.03
N VAL A 439 2.96 -7.91 -0.19
CA VAL A 439 4.27 -7.65 -0.80
C VAL A 439 4.50 -6.17 -1.09
N GLU A 440 5.75 -5.75 -1.08
CA GLU A 440 6.14 -4.41 -1.54
C GLU A 440 6.70 -4.54 -2.95
N LEU A 441 6.04 -3.91 -3.92
CA LEU A 441 6.31 -4.04 -5.35
C LEU A 441 6.21 -2.71 -6.08
N THR A 442 6.83 -2.62 -7.25
CA THR A 442 6.60 -1.56 -8.24
C THR A 442 6.50 -2.16 -9.65
N GLY A 443 5.76 -1.51 -10.53
CA GLY A 443 5.68 -1.82 -11.96
C GLY A 443 6.85 -1.27 -12.79
N GLU A 444 7.88 -0.78 -12.11
CA GLU A 444 9.14 -0.32 -12.69
C GLU A 444 10.21 -1.43 -12.68
N ASP A 445 11.21 -1.27 -13.53
CA ASP A 445 12.40 -2.13 -13.61
C ASP A 445 13.51 -1.56 -12.70
N VAL A 446 13.23 -1.58 -11.39
CA VAL A 446 14.15 -1.11 -10.34
C VAL A 446 15.14 -2.21 -9.93
N THR A 447 16.26 -1.82 -9.34
CA THR A 447 17.27 -2.72 -8.78
C THR A 447 17.34 -2.59 -7.26
N GLU A 448 16.27 -3.03 -6.59
CA GLU A 448 16.12 -2.83 -5.13
C GLU A 448 16.28 -4.13 -4.33
N CYS A 449 15.78 -5.26 -4.84
CA CYS A 449 15.95 -6.59 -4.26
C CYS A 449 16.94 -7.43 -5.07
N LEU A 450 17.78 -8.20 -4.37
CA LEU A 450 18.75 -9.12 -4.95
C LEU A 450 18.08 -10.39 -5.50
N GLY A 451 18.72 -11.02 -6.48
CA GLY A 451 18.31 -12.31 -7.04
C GLY A 451 17.12 -12.21 -8.00
N GLY A 452 16.29 -13.27 -8.02
CA GLY A 452 15.30 -13.50 -9.06
C GLY A 452 15.94 -13.95 -10.38
N ALA A 453 15.13 -14.15 -11.41
CA ALA A 453 15.61 -14.59 -12.73
C ALA A 453 16.64 -13.64 -13.38
N GLN A 454 16.66 -12.37 -12.98
CA GLN A 454 17.62 -11.37 -13.43
C GLN A 454 18.98 -11.44 -12.70
N GLU A 455 19.10 -12.27 -11.65
CA GLU A 455 20.32 -12.42 -10.83
C GLU A 455 20.89 -11.08 -10.31
N ILE A 456 20.02 -10.17 -9.88
CA ILE A 456 20.43 -8.83 -9.40
C ILE A 456 21.41 -8.98 -8.24
N SER A 457 22.59 -8.39 -8.39
CA SER A 457 23.69 -8.45 -7.42
C SER A 457 23.86 -7.14 -6.63
N ASP A 458 24.71 -7.16 -5.59
CA ASP A 458 25.01 -5.99 -4.76
C ASP A 458 25.49 -4.77 -5.57
N ILE A 459 26.17 -4.98 -6.69
CA ILE A 459 26.68 -3.90 -7.55
C ILE A 459 25.56 -3.28 -8.40
N ASP A 460 24.57 -4.07 -8.79
CA ASP A 460 23.45 -3.64 -9.63
C ASP A 460 22.48 -2.74 -8.85
N LEU A 461 22.47 -2.84 -7.52
CA LEU A 461 21.59 -2.04 -6.66
C LEU A 461 21.70 -0.54 -6.95
N SER A 462 22.91 -0.04 -7.21
CA SER A 462 23.14 1.39 -7.48
C SER A 462 22.58 1.89 -8.82
N GLY A 463 22.16 1.00 -9.71
CA GLY A 463 21.67 1.35 -11.04
C GLY A 463 20.33 2.09 -11.00
N ARG A 464 19.32 1.52 -10.33
CA ARG A 464 17.95 2.05 -10.25
C ARG A 464 17.32 1.79 -8.88
N TYR A 465 17.94 2.29 -7.83
CA TYR A 465 17.40 2.28 -6.48
C TYR A 465 16.50 3.51 -6.26
N GLU A 466 15.20 3.37 -6.44
CA GLU A 466 14.25 4.51 -6.54
C GLU A 466 13.32 4.62 -5.33
N THR A 467 13.25 3.60 -4.47
CA THR A 467 12.41 3.61 -3.26
C THR A 467 12.77 4.71 -2.26
N ALA A 468 11.74 5.32 -1.67
CA ALA A 468 11.89 6.29 -0.59
C ALA A 468 12.09 5.65 0.80
N CYS A 469 11.96 4.32 0.92
CA CYS A 469 12.09 3.62 2.20
C CYS A 469 12.68 2.22 2.04
N ASP A 470 11.84 1.19 1.82
CA ASP A 470 12.29 -0.20 1.76
C ASP A 470 12.38 -0.71 0.33
N PRO A 471 13.32 -1.62 0.04
CA PRO A 471 13.51 -2.20 -1.29
C PRO A 471 12.29 -3.01 -1.73
N ARG A 472 11.75 -2.70 -2.91
CA ARG A 472 10.58 -3.33 -3.52
C ARG A 472 11.00 -4.44 -4.47
N LEU A 473 10.11 -5.41 -4.68
CA LEU A 473 10.21 -6.28 -5.84
C LEU A 473 9.99 -5.44 -7.10
N ASN A 474 10.86 -5.60 -8.09
CA ASN A 474 10.59 -5.02 -9.40
C ASN A 474 9.47 -5.82 -10.12
N THR A 475 9.12 -5.39 -11.32
CA THR A 475 8.03 -6.04 -12.08
C THR A 475 8.30 -7.53 -12.32
N GLN A 476 9.50 -7.90 -12.74
CA GLN A 476 9.82 -9.28 -13.08
C GLN A 476 9.82 -10.18 -11.84
N GLN A 477 10.47 -9.75 -10.77
CA GLN A 477 10.49 -10.46 -9.49
C GLN A 477 9.08 -10.61 -8.90
N SER A 478 8.21 -9.61 -9.07
CA SER A 478 6.82 -9.68 -8.58
C SER A 478 6.01 -10.75 -9.33
N LEU A 479 6.16 -10.81 -10.66
CA LEU A 479 5.51 -11.85 -11.47
C LEU A 479 6.09 -13.22 -11.15
N GLU A 480 7.41 -13.32 -11.06
CA GLU A 480 8.12 -14.53 -10.66
C GLU A 480 7.57 -15.09 -9.33
N LEU A 481 7.44 -14.23 -8.31
CA LEU A 481 6.84 -14.62 -7.03
C LEU A 481 5.40 -15.12 -7.21
N ALA A 482 4.58 -14.48 -8.04
CA ALA A 482 3.20 -14.93 -8.26
C ALA A 482 3.13 -16.32 -8.89
N PHE A 483 4.02 -16.65 -9.84
CA PHE A 483 4.11 -18.00 -10.41
C PHE A 483 4.50 -19.03 -9.34
N LEU A 484 5.52 -18.72 -8.52
CA LEU A 484 5.96 -19.62 -7.45
C LEU A 484 4.88 -19.84 -6.38
N VAL A 485 4.17 -18.79 -5.97
CA VAL A 485 3.06 -18.91 -5.02
C VAL A 485 1.87 -19.64 -5.64
N ALA A 486 1.63 -19.49 -6.95
CA ALA A 486 0.61 -20.27 -7.65
C ALA A 486 0.95 -21.77 -7.69
N GLU A 487 2.23 -22.15 -7.75
CA GLU A 487 2.65 -23.55 -7.57
C GLU A 487 2.36 -24.02 -6.14
N MET A 488 2.71 -23.23 -5.11
CA MET A 488 2.44 -23.57 -3.70
C MET A 488 0.94 -23.74 -3.39
N LEU A 489 0.06 -23.05 -4.12
CA LEU A 489 -1.40 -23.14 -3.98
C LEU A 489 -2.00 -24.39 -4.61
N ARG A 490 -1.28 -25.08 -5.51
CA ARG A 490 -1.74 -26.29 -6.19
C ARG A 490 -1.45 -27.57 -5.40
N ASP A 491 -0.50 -27.50 -4.47
CA ASP A 491 -0.07 -28.57 -3.58
C ASP A 491 -0.93 -28.62 -2.31
#